data_AF-A0A937BU56-F1
#
_entry.id   AF-A0A937BU56-F1
#
_cell.length_a   1.000
_cell.length_b   1.000
_cell.length_c   1.000
_cell.angle_alpha   90.00
_cell.angle_beta   90.00
_cell.angle_gamma   90.00
#
_symmetry.space_group_name_H-M   'P 1'
#
loop_
_entity.id
_entity.type
_entity.pdbx_description
1 polymer ?
#
loop_
_entity_poly.entity_id
_entity_poly.type
_entity_poly.pdbx_seq_one_letter_code
_entity_poly.pdbx_strand_id
1 'polypeptide(L)'
;MKNTAFSLLICLCSLSIAAQNVGINTITPNRAKLEVFGVAGSGSTSGIFGVGGAGISIQQNWPTIGFNQYRDETSPLSQGRFMTNGFAAIQYMDPGTGVMAIDMFPSGASTGFTPWVLGHDIFQLAMLGIRARIANASLAVLRGDGIEGTAVFQGEIYSSQFNYSISEDTYIRPGKDSSKVLFCNVNGGDVLIGNGSTRLFINRPVSSNSSTVEIQQENGLTLDPLSLVDINEKAGVRS
;
A
#
# COMPACT_ATOMS: atom_id res chain seq x y z
N MET A 1 40.67 83.17 12.17
CA MET A 1 39.45 82.36 12.43
C MET A 1 39.08 81.55 11.19
N LYS A 2 39.33 80.24 11.23
CA LYS A 2 38.45 79.18 10.70
C LYS A 2 39.02 77.84 11.20
N ASN A 3 38.62 77.52 12.43
CA ASN A 3 38.55 76.17 12.95
C ASN A 3 37.49 75.40 12.15
N THR A 4 37.76 74.14 11.82
CA THR A 4 36.87 72.95 11.92
C THR A 4 37.55 71.85 11.10
N ALA A 5 38.49 71.08 11.62
CA ALA A 5 38.41 70.10 12.72
C ALA A 5 37.71 68.80 12.31
N PHE A 6 38.50 67.74 12.52
CA PHE A 6 38.08 66.47 13.10
C PHE A 6 37.36 65.48 12.18
N SER A 7 38.18 64.66 11.52
CA SER A 7 37.86 63.31 11.09
C SER A 7 37.11 62.55 12.19
N LEU A 8 35.87 62.18 11.90
CA LEU A 8 35.10 61.27 12.74
C LEU A 8 35.02 59.91 12.02
N LEU A 9 36.06 59.11 12.22
CA LEU A 9 36.08 57.69 11.89
C LEU A 9 35.25 56.96 12.96
N ILE A 10 33.96 56.76 12.70
CA ILE A 10 33.12 55.89 13.55
C ILE A 10 33.47 54.44 13.25
N CYS A 11 34.39 53.93 14.06
CA CYS A 11 34.61 52.51 14.30
C CYS A 11 33.53 52.01 15.27
N LEU A 12 32.39 51.57 14.76
CA LEU A 12 31.40 50.80 15.52
C LEU A 12 31.67 49.31 15.32
N CYS A 13 32.69 48.82 16.00
CA CYS A 13 32.87 47.40 16.26
C CYS A 13 31.91 46.95 17.37
N SER A 14 30.70 46.54 16.97
CA SER A 14 29.91 45.55 17.71
C SER A 14 28.78 45.00 16.84
N LEU A 15 29.14 44.37 15.72
CA LEU A 15 28.27 43.37 15.10
C LEU A 15 28.76 42.00 15.56
N SER A 16 28.21 41.52 16.67
CA SER A 16 28.23 40.10 16.97
C SER A 16 27.35 39.39 15.93
N ILE A 17 27.93 38.86 14.87
CA ILE A 17 27.24 37.84 14.06
C ILE A 17 27.50 36.50 14.75
N ALA A 18 26.78 36.30 15.86
CA ALA A 18 26.58 34.98 16.40
C ALA A 18 25.68 34.18 15.43
N ALA A 19 25.97 32.88 15.30
CA ALA A 19 25.50 31.89 14.32
C ALA A 19 26.22 31.89 12.95
N GLN A 20 27.37 31.19 12.86
CA GLN A 20 27.97 30.73 11.61
C GLN A 20 27.50 29.31 11.28
N ASN A 21 26.57 29.22 10.33
CA ASN A 21 26.31 28.07 9.47
C ASN A 21 26.72 28.48 8.04
N VAL A 22 27.46 27.61 7.35
CA VAL A 22 28.04 27.87 6.01
C VAL A 22 27.19 27.10 5.01
N GLY A 23 26.57 27.66 3.97
CA GLY A 23 27.16 28.54 2.95
C GLY A 23 27.58 27.65 1.77
N ILE A 24 26.84 27.67 0.67
CA ILE A 24 27.22 26.89 -0.52
C ILE A 24 28.35 27.65 -1.23
N ASN A 25 29.48 26.96 -1.44
CA ASN A 25 30.76 27.43 -2.01
C ASN A 25 31.79 28.07 -1.04
N THR A 26 32.03 27.46 0.12
CA THR A 26 33.11 27.84 1.07
C THR A 26 33.86 26.61 1.62
N ILE A 27 35.12 26.77 2.07
CA ILE A 27 36.06 25.68 2.41
C ILE A 27 36.09 25.23 3.89
N THR A 28 35.34 25.83 4.83
CA THR A 28 35.13 25.23 6.18
C THR A 28 33.71 25.38 6.76
N PRO A 29 32.69 24.73 6.16
CA PRO A 29 31.40 24.47 6.81
C PRO A 29 31.48 23.34 7.85
N ASN A 30 31.06 23.56 9.10
CA ASN A 30 30.90 22.47 10.09
C ASN A 30 29.43 22.12 10.43
N ARG A 31 28.46 22.88 9.88
CA ARG A 31 27.02 22.61 9.72
C ARG A 31 26.44 23.75 8.88
N ALA A 32 25.49 23.44 8.02
CA ALA A 32 24.74 24.40 7.22
C ALA A 32 23.27 24.30 7.64
N LYS A 33 22.65 25.40 8.07
CA LYS A 33 21.19 25.46 8.21
C LYS A 33 20.68 26.24 7.01
N LEU A 34 20.01 25.55 6.09
CA LEU A 34 19.17 26.20 5.08
C LEU A 34 17.75 26.22 5.63
N GLU A 35 17.28 27.39 6.03
CA GLU A 35 15.88 27.63 6.32
C GLU A 35 15.22 28.20 5.07
N VAL A 36 14.29 27.45 4.50
CA VAL A 36 13.49 27.92 3.38
C VAL A 36 12.16 28.40 3.94
N PHE A 37 12.03 29.72 4.08
CA PHE A 37 10.76 30.36 4.46
C PHE A 37 10.03 30.79 3.19
N GLY A 38 8.92 30.11 2.90
CA GLY A 38 8.12 30.32 1.69
C GLY A 38 8.32 29.25 0.63
N VAL A 39 7.93 29.58 -0.60
CA VAL A 39 7.86 28.65 -1.73
C VAL A 39 8.74 29.11 -2.87
N ALA A 40 9.33 28.16 -3.59
CA ALA A 40 10.10 28.44 -4.79
C ALA A 40 9.13 28.81 -5.93
N GLY A 41 9.00 30.11 -6.23
CA GLY A 41 8.10 30.62 -7.27
C GLY A 41 6.63 30.66 -6.84
N SER A 42 5.70 30.56 -7.80
CA SER A 42 4.25 30.43 -7.56
C SER A 42 3.89 28.96 -7.41
N GLY A 43 3.82 28.44 -6.19
CA GLY A 43 3.60 27.01 -5.97
C GLY A 43 3.66 26.61 -4.51
N SER A 44 3.24 25.39 -4.18
CA SER A 44 3.35 24.80 -2.83
C SER A 44 4.67 24.06 -2.65
N THR A 45 5.65 24.24 -3.54
CA THR A 45 6.94 23.56 -3.45
C THR A 45 7.96 24.46 -2.77
N SER A 46 8.44 24.07 -1.60
CA SER A 46 9.45 24.82 -0.84
C SER A 46 10.85 24.63 -1.41
N GLY A 47 11.20 23.43 -1.89
CA GLY A 47 12.52 23.17 -2.46
C GLY A 47 12.50 22.12 -3.58
N ILE A 48 13.39 22.29 -4.56
CA ILE A 48 13.63 21.33 -5.64
C ILE A 48 15.12 21.06 -5.72
N PHE A 49 15.49 19.78 -5.72
CA PHE A 49 16.87 19.30 -5.83
C PHE A 49 16.97 18.37 -7.05
N GLY A 50 17.97 18.57 -7.92
CA GLY A 50 18.18 17.74 -9.12
C GLY A 50 17.97 18.47 -10.45
N VAL A 51 18.57 19.65 -10.61
CA VAL A 51 18.42 20.47 -11.82
C VAL A 51 18.88 19.71 -13.07
N GLY A 52 18.05 19.70 -14.12
CA GLY A 52 18.36 19.07 -15.43
C GLY A 52 17.92 17.60 -15.59
N GLY A 53 17.26 17.02 -14.59
CA GLY A 53 16.86 15.61 -14.59
C GLY A 53 15.69 15.31 -13.65
N ALA A 54 15.47 14.02 -13.39
CA ALA A 54 14.60 13.59 -12.30
C ALA A 54 15.19 14.07 -10.96
N GLY A 55 14.35 14.66 -10.12
CA GLY A 55 14.77 15.28 -8.87
C GLY A 55 13.89 14.93 -7.69
N ILE A 56 14.14 15.59 -6.56
CA ILE A 56 13.35 15.51 -5.34
C ILE A 56 12.76 16.89 -5.07
N SER A 57 11.49 16.95 -4.69
CA SER A 57 10.86 18.17 -4.17
C SER A 57 10.42 18.02 -2.72
N ILE A 58 10.41 19.13 -1.99
CA ILE A 58 9.81 19.24 -0.65
C ILE A 58 8.67 20.25 -0.78
N GLN A 59 7.47 19.88 -0.33
CA GLN A 59 6.25 20.65 -0.57
C GLN A 59 5.50 20.95 0.73
N GLN A 60 4.84 22.11 0.77
CA GLN A 60 3.91 22.56 1.80
C GLN A 60 2.47 22.12 1.50
N ASN A 61 1.54 22.38 2.44
CA ASN A 61 0.13 22.01 2.36
C ASN A 61 -0.08 20.49 2.23
N TRP A 62 0.24 19.79 3.33
CA TRP A 62 0.50 18.35 3.47
C TRP A 62 1.99 18.05 3.29
N PRO A 63 2.75 17.78 4.38
CA PRO A 63 4.17 17.50 4.29
C PRO A 63 4.42 16.42 3.24
N THR A 64 5.05 16.80 2.13
CA THR A 64 5.22 15.93 0.95
C THR A 64 6.65 15.96 0.47
N ILE A 65 7.17 14.79 0.12
CA ILE A 65 8.39 14.58 -0.66
C ILE A 65 7.97 14.06 -2.03
N GLY A 66 8.29 14.81 -3.09
CA GLY A 66 8.06 14.37 -4.47
C GLY A 66 9.31 13.79 -5.10
N PHE A 67 9.16 12.74 -5.89
CA PHE A 67 10.20 12.10 -6.69
C PHE A 67 9.86 12.28 -8.17
N ASN A 68 10.71 12.99 -8.91
CA ASN A 68 10.46 13.46 -10.27
C ASN A 68 9.13 14.23 -10.43
N GLN A 69 8.62 14.81 -9.34
CA GLN A 69 7.39 15.60 -9.32
C GLN A 69 7.55 16.79 -8.37
N TYR A 70 6.89 17.90 -8.71
CA TYR A 70 6.72 19.07 -7.85
C TYR A 70 5.27 19.57 -7.91
N ARG A 71 4.83 20.32 -6.91
CA ARG A 71 3.48 20.87 -6.85
C ARG A 71 3.43 22.26 -7.46
N ASP A 72 2.49 22.44 -8.40
CA ASP A 72 2.22 23.71 -9.06
C ASP A 72 0.86 24.27 -8.60
N GLU A 73 0.86 25.43 -7.96
CA GLU A 73 -0.36 26.10 -7.48
C GLU A 73 -1.10 26.86 -8.58
N THR A 74 -0.50 27.06 -9.76
CA THR A 74 -1.21 27.66 -10.90
C THR A 74 -2.22 26.70 -11.52
N SER A 75 -2.15 25.42 -11.15
CA SER A 75 -3.21 24.45 -11.44
C SER A 75 -4.41 24.71 -10.53
N PRO A 76 -5.64 24.70 -11.05
CA PRO A 76 -6.87 24.98 -10.29
C PRO A 76 -7.10 24.06 -9.08
N LEU A 77 -6.30 23.00 -8.91
CA LEU A 77 -6.41 22.04 -7.82
C LEU A 77 -5.06 21.72 -7.14
N SER A 78 -4.03 22.57 -7.33
CA SER A 78 -2.68 22.31 -6.79
C SER A 78 -2.11 20.95 -7.21
N GLN A 79 -2.34 20.57 -8.48
CA GLN A 79 -1.90 19.27 -9.01
C GLN A 79 -0.37 19.21 -9.12
N GLY A 80 0.15 17.99 -9.02
CA GLY A 80 1.55 17.73 -9.28
C GLY A 80 1.91 17.86 -10.76
N ARG A 81 3.17 18.18 -11.04
CA ARG A 81 3.76 18.14 -12.37
C ARG A 81 5.03 17.32 -12.38
N PHE A 82 5.27 16.61 -13.48
CA PHE A 82 6.53 15.92 -13.71
C PHE A 82 7.68 16.91 -13.87
N MET A 83 8.82 16.64 -13.22
CA MET A 83 10.06 17.42 -13.44
C MET A 83 10.69 17.05 -14.79
N THR A 84 10.65 15.77 -15.16
CA THR A 84 11.15 15.23 -16.43
C THR A 84 10.29 14.10 -16.95
N ASN A 85 10.51 13.68 -18.21
CA ASN A 85 9.80 12.55 -18.80
C ASN A 85 10.03 11.27 -17.98
N GLY A 86 8.98 10.47 -17.76
CA GLY A 86 9.08 9.19 -17.08
C GLY A 86 8.15 9.09 -15.86
N PHE A 87 8.43 8.12 -14.99
CA PHE A 87 7.65 7.86 -13.78
C PHE A 87 7.88 8.94 -12.71
N ALA A 88 6.92 9.10 -11.82
CA ALA A 88 7.04 9.95 -10.65
C ALA A 88 6.37 9.30 -9.44
N ALA A 89 6.66 9.81 -8.25
CA ALA A 89 5.97 9.41 -7.04
C ALA A 89 5.91 10.57 -6.04
N ILE A 90 5.02 10.47 -5.05
CA ILE A 90 5.00 11.32 -3.87
C ILE A 90 4.90 10.47 -2.62
N GLN A 91 5.52 10.91 -1.55
CA GLN A 91 5.23 10.45 -0.19
C GLN A 91 4.70 11.64 0.61
N TYR A 92 3.52 11.53 1.20
CA TYR A 92 2.92 12.63 1.96
C TYR A 92 2.18 12.17 3.20
N MET A 93 1.91 13.13 4.08
CA MET A 93 1.05 12.96 5.25
C MET A 93 -0.12 13.94 5.17
N ASP A 94 -1.34 13.43 5.25
CA ASP A 94 -2.55 14.24 5.45
C ASP A 94 -2.69 14.60 6.94
N PRO A 95 -2.52 15.88 7.32
CA PRO A 95 -2.61 16.30 8.72
C PRO A 95 -4.04 16.25 9.27
N GLY A 96 -5.06 16.21 8.42
CA GLY A 96 -6.46 16.12 8.85
C GLY A 96 -6.85 14.72 9.30
N THR A 97 -6.33 13.69 8.61
CA THR A 97 -6.67 12.27 8.86
C THR A 97 -5.55 11.47 9.53
N GLY A 98 -4.32 11.99 9.53
CA GLY A 98 -3.12 11.31 10.02
C GLY A 98 -2.61 10.22 9.07
N VAL A 99 -3.15 10.12 7.86
CA VAL A 99 -2.76 9.12 6.85
C VAL A 99 -1.41 9.49 6.26
N MET A 100 -0.48 8.53 6.25
CA MET A 100 0.70 8.59 5.39
C MET A 100 0.46 7.74 4.15
N ALA A 101 0.75 8.31 2.97
CA ALA A 101 0.58 7.64 1.69
C ALA A 101 1.84 7.78 0.83
N ILE A 102 2.07 6.77 -0.01
CA ILE A 102 2.99 6.83 -1.14
C ILE A 102 2.14 6.62 -2.39
N ASP A 103 2.09 7.62 -3.28
CA ASP A 103 1.41 7.52 -4.56
C ASP A 103 2.44 7.43 -5.69
N MET A 104 2.26 6.46 -6.59
CA MET A 104 3.09 6.30 -7.78
C MET A 104 2.32 6.70 -9.03
N PHE A 105 2.95 7.49 -9.89
CA PHE A 105 2.37 7.94 -11.15
C PHE A 105 2.97 7.18 -12.32
N PRO A 106 2.13 6.72 -13.28
CA PRO A 106 2.63 6.17 -14.54
C PRO A 106 3.43 7.24 -15.30
N SER A 107 4.14 6.83 -16.35
CA SER A 107 5.01 7.74 -17.09
C SER A 107 4.27 8.98 -17.62
N GLY A 108 4.89 10.14 -17.48
CA GLY A 108 4.39 11.41 -18.02
C GLY A 108 5.46 12.20 -18.75
N ALA A 109 5.04 13.29 -19.38
CA ALA A 109 5.93 14.25 -20.03
C ALA A 109 6.39 15.32 -19.04
N SER A 110 7.61 15.84 -19.22
CA SER A 110 8.16 16.96 -18.45
C SER A 110 7.17 18.13 -18.43
N THR A 111 6.96 18.71 -17.24
CA THR A 111 5.97 19.76 -16.94
C THR A 111 4.50 19.37 -17.12
N GLY A 112 4.21 18.18 -17.63
CA GLY A 112 2.86 17.64 -17.69
C GLY A 112 2.30 17.41 -16.28
N PHE A 113 0.97 17.41 -16.15
CA PHE A 113 0.31 17.13 -14.88
C PHE A 113 0.41 15.65 -14.54
N THR A 114 0.68 15.34 -13.28
CA THR A 114 0.52 13.99 -12.75
C THR A 114 -0.97 13.64 -12.69
N PRO A 115 -1.36 12.43 -13.12
CA PRO A 115 -2.77 12.05 -13.13
C PRO A 115 -3.30 11.90 -11.71
N TRP A 116 -4.62 12.04 -11.56
CA TRP A 116 -5.36 11.73 -10.33
C TRP A 116 -5.48 10.22 -10.16
N VAL A 117 -4.37 9.51 -9.92
CA VAL A 117 -4.42 8.07 -9.69
C VAL A 117 -3.93 7.74 -8.29
N LEU A 118 -4.90 7.19 -7.54
CA LEU A 118 -4.92 6.73 -6.17
C LEU A 118 -4.13 5.41 -6.01
N GLY A 119 -2.85 5.40 -6.40
CA GLY A 119 -1.96 4.25 -6.21
C GLY A 119 -1.51 4.15 -4.76
N HIS A 120 -2.44 3.86 -3.85
CA HIS A 120 -2.27 3.96 -2.41
C HIS A 120 -1.69 2.71 -1.75
N ASP A 121 -0.54 2.88 -1.10
CA ASP A 121 -0.24 2.20 0.15
C ASP A 121 -0.49 3.18 1.30
N ILE A 122 -1.51 2.89 2.13
CA ILE A 122 -1.94 3.73 3.25
C ILE A 122 -1.46 3.12 4.55
N PHE A 123 -0.70 3.90 5.32
CA PHE A 123 -0.49 3.66 6.74
C PHE A 123 -1.39 4.60 7.54
N GLN A 124 -2.35 4.04 8.25
CA GLN A 124 -3.20 4.79 9.18
C GLN A 124 -3.24 4.04 10.52
N LEU A 125 -2.87 4.70 11.62
CA LEU A 125 -3.10 4.19 12.99
C LEU A 125 -2.68 2.72 13.21
N ALA A 126 -1.50 2.33 12.72
CA ALA A 126 -0.94 0.98 12.77
C ALA A 126 -1.64 -0.09 11.90
N MET A 127 -2.44 0.32 10.91
CA MET A 127 -3.13 -0.56 9.96
C MET A 127 -2.57 -0.32 8.55
N LEU A 128 -2.51 -1.37 7.75
CA LEU A 128 -2.10 -1.31 6.34
C LEU A 128 -3.33 -1.46 5.44
N GLY A 129 -3.66 -0.39 4.70
CA GLY A 129 -4.66 -0.42 3.65
C GLY A 129 -3.99 -0.53 2.29
N ILE A 130 -4.26 -1.60 1.55
CA ILE A 130 -3.83 -1.74 0.15
C ILE A 130 -5.04 -1.43 -0.72
N ARG A 131 -5.01 -0.30 -1.43
CA ARG A 131 -6.14 0.23 -2.23
C ARG A 131 -7.44 0.48 -1.41
N ALA A 132 -7.36 0.55 -0.09
CA ALA A 132 -8.49 0.78 0.79
C ALA A 132 -8.69 2.28 1.08
N ARG A 133 -9.91 2.82 0.93
CA ARG A 133 -10.21 4.21 1.33
C ARG A 133 -10.12 4.41 2.85
N ILE A 134 -10.47 3.39 3.62
CA ILE A 134 -10.35 3.33 5.08
C ILE A 134 -10.01 1.88 5.42
N ALA A 135 -8.93 1.65 6.17
CA ALA A 135 -8.66 0.33 6.74
C ALA A 135 -9.45 0.19 8.04
N ASN A 136 -10.48 -0.67 8.06
CA ASN A 136 -11.25 -1.01 9.27
C ASN A 136 -10.81 -2.34 9.91
N ALA A 137 -9.75 -2.96 9.38
CA ALA A 137 -9.06 -4.12 9.92
C ALA A 137 -7.54 -3.91 9.84
N SER A 138 -6.75 -4.64 10.62
CA SER A 138 -5.28 -4.50 10.62
C SER A 138 -4.66 -4.62 9.23
N LEU A 139 -5.28 -5.41 8.34
CA LEU A 139 -5.05 -5.43 6.90
C LEU A 139 -6.41 -5.34 6.19
N ALA A 140 -6.58 -4.34 5.33
CA ALA A 140 -7.75 -4.23 4.45
C ALA A 140 -7.27 -4.21 2.99
N VAL A 141 -7.75 -5.18 2.20
CA VAL A 141 -7.43 -5.30 0.77
C VAL A 141 -8.73 -5.17 0.00
N LEU A 142 -8.86 -4.11 -0.79
CA LEU A 142 -10.03 -3.91 -1.66
C LEU A 142 -9.80 -4.57 -3.01
N ARG A 143 -10.90 -5.08 -3.59
CA ARG A 143 -10.89 -5.60 -4.95
C ARG A 143 -10.48 -4.51 -5.93
N GLY A 144 -9.49 -4.81 -6.77
CA GLY A 144 -9.16 -4.01 -7.95
C GLY A 144 -9.78 -4.58 -9.23
N ASP A 145 -9.43 -3.98 -10.38
CA ASP A 145 -9.92 -4.41 -11.70
C ASP A 145 -9.17 -5.63 -12.27
N GLY A 146 -8.20 -6.17 -11.54
CA GLY A 146 -7.43 -7.35 -11.94
C GLY A 146 -8.26 -8.64 -11.86
N ILE A 147 -8.06 -9.54 -12.82
CA ILE A 147 -8.79 -10.83 -12.88
C ILE A 147 -8.27 -11.86 -11.86
N GLU A 148 -7.08 -11.65 -11.31
CA GLU A 148 -6.43 -12.58 -10.38
C GLU A 148 -7.00 -12.54 -8.95
N GLY A 149 -7.95 -11.63 -8.71
CA GLY A 149 -8.67 -11.49 -7.45
C GLY A 149 -8.22 -10.30 -6.61
N THR A 150 -8.76 -10.24 -5.39
CA THR A 150 -8.49 -9.18 -4.41
C THR A 150 -7.13 -9.38 -3.73
N ALA A 151 -6.80 -10.62 -3.37
CA ALA A 151 -5.52 -10.98 -2.78
C ALA A 151 -5.04 -12.31 -3.34
N VAL A 152 -3.75 -12.38 -3.67
CA VAL A 152 -3.10 -13.57 -4.20
C VAL A 152 -1.92 -13.93 -3.30
N PHE A 153 -1.96 -15.15 -2.75
CA PHE A 153 -0.85 -15.74 -2.00
C PHE A 153 -0.20 -16.80 -2.88
N GLN A 154 0.97 -16.46 -3.43
CA GLN A 154 1.66 -17.29 -4.40
C GLN A 154 2.40 -18.45 -3.73
N GLY A 155 2.20 -19.66 -4.25
CA GLY A 155 3.08 -20.78 -4.05
C GLY A 155 4.08 -20.93 -5.20
N GLU A 156 4.81 -22.05 -5.22
CA GLU A 156 5.75 -22.39 -6.28
C GLU A 156 5.04 -22.70 -7.61
N ILE A 157 3.86 -23.35 -7.55
CA ILE A 157 3.06 -23.76 -8.72
C ILE A 157 1.65 -23.18 -8.66
N TYR A 158 1.03 -23.16 -7.48
CA TYR A 158 -0.37 -22.73 -7.32
C TYR A 158 -0.50 -21.56 -6.37
N SER A 159 -1.43 -20.66 -6.67
CA SER A 159 -1.78 -19.53 -5.81
C SER A 159 -3.11 -19.76 -5.11
N SER A 160 -3.19 -19.35 -3.84
CA SER A 160 -4.47 -19.11 -3.18
C SER A 160 -4.97 -17.72 -3.54
N GLN A 161 -6.24 -17.60 -3.87
CA GLN A 161 -6.84 -16.38 -4.41
C GLN A 161 -8.14 -16.08 -3.67
N PHE A 162 -8.32 -14.83 -3.28
CA PHE A 162 -9.56 -14.33 -2.69
C PHE A 162 -10.29 -13.49 -3.74
N ASN A 163 -11.57 -13.80 -4.01
CA ASN A 163 -12.39 -13.16 -5.04
C ASN A 163 -11.81 -13.29 -6.47
N TYR A 164 -11.34 -14.46 -6.89
CA TYR A 164 -10.80 -14.73 -8.22
C TYR A 164 -11.82 -14.57 -9.35
N SER A 165 -11.37 -14.04 -10.49
CA SER A 165 -12.17 -13.84 -11.71
C SER A 165 -13.41 -12.96 -11.46
N ILE A 166 -14.29 -12.84 -12.46
CA ILE A 166 -15.54 -12.08 -12.38
C ILE A 166 -16.59 -12.73 -11.47
N SER A 167 -16.48 -14.04 -11.22
CA SER A 167 -17.39 -14.79 -10.33
C SER A 167 -17.08 -14.58 -8.85
N GLU A 168 -15.93 -13.99 -8.52
CA GLU A 168 -15.45 -13.76 -7.16
C GLU A 168 -15.26 -15.04 -6.34
N ASP A 169 -14.88 -16.14 -6.99
CA ASP A 169 -14.62 -17.41 -6.32
C ASP A 169 -13.40 -17.32 -5.39
N THR A 170 -13.44 -17.96 -4.23
CA THR A 170 -12.28 -18.01 -3.32
C THR A 170 -11.66 -19.40 -3.35
N TYR A 171 -10.34 -19.44 -3.54
CA TYR A 171 -9.56 -20.66 -3.57
C TYR A 171 -8.46 -20.65 -2.52
N ILE A 172 -8.50 -21.63 -1.64
CA ILE A 172 -7.42 -21.94 -0.69
C ILE A 172 -6.73 -23.19 -1.22
N ARG A 173 -5.50 -23.04 -1.73
CA ARG A 173 -4.75 -24.08 -2.44
C ARG A 173 -3.40 -24.31 -1.77
N PRO A 174 -2.87 -25.53 -1.81
CA PRO A 174 -1.48 -25.76 -1.44
C PRO A 174 -0.56 -25.11 -2.49
N GLY A 175 0.63 -24.65 -2.10
CA GLY A 175 1.51 -23.92 -3.01
C GLY A 175 2.17 -24.75 -4.13
N LYS A 176 2.14 -26.08 -4.05
CA LYS A 176 2.73 -27.01 -5.02
C LYS A 176 2.00 -28.37 -5.01
N ASP A 177 2.33 -29.24 -5.96
CA ASP A 177 1.78 -30.59 -6.04
C ASP A 177 2.03 -31.42 -4.77
N SER A 178 1.08 -32.31 -4.46
CA SER A 178 1.11 -33.23 -3.30
C SER A 178 1.24 -32.55 -1.93
N SER A 179 1.10 -31.22 -1.86
CA SER A 179 1.10 -30.47 -0.60
C SER A 179 -0.30 -30.39 0.00
N LYS A 180 -0.37 -30.03 1.29
CA LYS A 180 -1.63 -30.06 2.07
C LYS A 180 -2.12 -28.64 2.39
N VAL A 181 -3.44 -28.49 2.44
CA VAL A 181 -4.09 -27.37 3.13
C VAL A 181 -4.61 -27.93 4.44
N LEU A 182 -4.18 -27.35 5.55
CA LEU A 182 -4.58 -27.78 6.89
C LEU A 182 -5.48 -26.70 7.49
N PHE A 183 -6.70 -27.07 7.88
CA PHE A 183 -7.62 -26.21 8.61
C PHE A 183 -7.66 -26.63 10.08
N CYS A 184 -7.66 -25.66 10.99
CA CYS A 184 -7.78 -25.87 12.44
C CYS A 184 -6.86 -26.97 13.01
N ASN A 185 -5.58 -27.01 12.61
CA ASN A 185 -4.60 -28.02 13.03
C ASN A 185 -4.08 -27.82 14.47
N VAL A 186 -4.97 -27.50 15.41
CA VAL A 186 -4.69 -27.32 16.85
C VAL A 186 -5.60 -28.24 17.65
N ASN A 187 -5.16 -28.67 18.84
CA ASN A 187 -5.98 -29.51 19.71
C ASN A 187 -7.29 -28.78 20.10
N GLY A 188 -8.43 -29.43 19.87
CA GLY A 188 -9.76 -28.84 20.09
C GLY A 188 -10.19 -27.80 19.05
N GLY A 189 -9.52 -27.74 17.88
CA GLY A 189 -9.92 -26.87 16.78
C GLY A 189 -11.05 -27.49 15.94
N ASP A 190 -12.17 -26.77 15.81
CA ASP A 190 -13.29 -27.19 14.98
C ASP A 190 -13.31 -26.47 13.63
N VAL A 191 -13.74 -27.17 12.58
CA VAL A 191 -14.04 -26.56 11.27
C VAL A 191 -15.54 -26.65 11.03
N LEU A 192 -16.22 -25.50 11.08
CA LEU A 192 -17.63 -25.39 10.70
C LEU A 192 -17.75 -25.07 9.20
N ILE A 193 -18.34 -25.96 8.41
CA ILE A 193 -18.57 -25.76 6.98
C ILE A 193 -20.08 -25.69 6.71
N GLY A 194 -20.53 -24.49 6.31
CA GLY A 194 -21.93 -24.21 6.04
C GLY A 194 -22.73 -23.88 7.31
N ASN A 195 -23.48 -22.78 7.26
CA ASN A 195 -24.48 -22.42 8.27
C ASN A 195 -25.73 -21.96 7.49
N GLY A 196 -26.90 -22.54 7.77
CA GLY A 196 -28.13 -22.36 6.99
C GLY A 196 -28.29 -23.37 5.84
N SER A 197 -28.68 -22.92 4.64
CA SER A 197 -28.95 -23.78 3.47
C SER A 197 -27.70 -24.31 2.76
N THR A 198 -26.50 -23.92 3.22
CA THR A 198 -25.22 -24.28 2.59
C THR A 198 -24.82 -25.70 2.96
N ARG A 199 -24.43 -26.50 1.96
CA ARG A 199 -23.97 -27.88 2.15
C ARG A 199 -22.50 -28.02 1.74
N LEU A 200 -21.75 -28.85 2.45
CA LEU A 200 -20.46 -29.34 1.96
C LEU A 200 -20.72 -30.31 0.82
N PHE A 201 -20.33 -29.93 -0.39
CA PHE A 201 -20.32 -30.83 -1.54
C PHE A 201 -18.89 -31.34 -1.74
N ILE A 202 -18.70 -32.65 -1.60
CA ILE A 202 -17.48 -33.33 -2.01
C ILE A 202 -17.80 -33.96 -3.36
N ASN A 203 -17.68 -33.18 -4.42
CA ASN A 203 -18.05 -33.64 -5.75
C ASN A 203 -16.98 -33.27 -6.76
N ARG A 204 -16.40 -34.29 -7.42
CA ARG A 204 -15.69 -34.09 -8.68
C ARG A 204 -15.98 -35.24 -9.64
N PRO A 205 -16.43 -34.96 -10.88
CA PRO A 205 -16.37 -35.94 -11.94
C PRO A 205 -14.92 -36.01 -12.46
N VAL A 206 -14.18 -37.05 -12.10
CA VAL A 206 -12.95 -37.45 -12.82
C VAL A 206 -12.74 -38.95 -12.66
N SER A 207 -12.44 -39.58 -13.79
CA SER A 207 -12.54 -41.00 -14.07
C SER A 207 -11.45 -41.92 -13.48
N SER A 208 -10.69 -41.55 -12.44
CA SER A 208 -9.70 -42.50 -11.90
C SER A 208 -9.04 -42.26 -10.53
N ASN A 209 -9.33 -41.21 -9.76
CA ASN A 209 -8.71 -41.04 -8.42
C ASN A 209 -9.76 -40.96 -7.31
N SER A 210 -9.76 -41.95 -6.43
CA SER A 210 -10.64 -42.06 -5.26
C SER A 210 -10.48 -40.83 -4.37
N SER A 211 -11.51 -40.00 -4.26
CA SER A 211 -11.59 -39.01 -3.19
C SER A 211 -12.11 -39.73 -1.96
N THR A 212 -11.22 -40.15 -1.06
CA THR A 212 -11.63 -40.77 0.21
C THR A 212 -12.04 -39.66 1.18
N VAL A 213 -13.29 -39.69 1.64
CA VAL A 213 -13.71 -38.94 2.82
C VAL A 213 -13.41 -39.82 4.00
N GLU A 214 -12.39 -39.46 4.77
CA GLU A 214 -12.10 -40.14 6.03
C GLU A 214 -12.70 -39.33 7.17
N ILE A 215 -13.68 -39.91 7.86
CA ILE A 215 -14.26 -39.35 9.08
C ILE A 215 -13.73 -40.18 10.23
N GLN A 216 -12.76 -39.64 10.96
CA GLN A 216 -12.30 -40.23 12.22
C GLN A 216 -13.02 -39.53 13.36
N GLN A 217 -13.81 -40.26 14.14
CA GLN A 217 -14.47 -39.76 15.33
C GLN A 217 -13.72 -40.30 16.56
N GLU A 218 -13.22 -39.41 17.41
CA GLU A 218 -12.31 -39.77 18.52
C GLU A 218 -12.99 -40.57 19.65
N ASN A 219 -14.32 -40.61 19.70
CA ASN A 219 -15.06 -41.46 20.64
C ASN A 219 -16.28 -42.05 19.95
N GLY A 220 -16.27 -43.37 19.82
CA GLY A 220 -17.18 -44.17 19.01
C GLY A 220 -18.61 -43.67 19.02
N LEU A 221 -19.18 -43.53 17.82
CA LEU A 221 -20.62 -43.70 17.66
C LEU A 221 -20.96 -45.03 18.33
N THR A 222 -21.64 -44.97 19.47
CA THR A 222 -22.56 -46.03 19.84
C THR A 222 -23.62 -45.97 18.75
N LEU A 223 -23.35 -46.64 17.62
CA LEU A 223 -24.35 -46.86 16.60
C LEU A 223 -25.47 -47.59 17.33
N ASP A 224 -26.59 -46.92 17.56
CA ASP A 224 -27.81 -47.61 17.93
C ASP A 224 -28.04 -48.63 16.81
N PRO A 225 -28.03 -49.95 17.08
CA PRO A 225 -27.98 -50.98 16.04
C PRO A 225 -29.17 -50.98 15.07
N LEU A 226 -30.11 -50.03 15.22
CA LEU A 226 -31.28 -49.84 14.37
C LEU A 226 -31.17 -48.69 13.36
N SER A 227 -30.12 -47.84 13.38
CA SER A 227 -29.94 -46.79 12.37
C SER A 227 -29.02 -47.22 11.24
N LEU A 228 -29.23 -48.42 10.70
CA LEU A 228 -28.61 -48.81 9.43
C LEU A 228 -29.09 -47.80 8.38
N VAL A 229 -28.17 -46.98 7.89
CA VAL A 229 -28.42 -46.12 6.74
C VAL A 229 -28.58 -47.04 5.54
N ASP A 230 -29.82 -47.36 5.19
CA ASP A 230 -30.17 -48.00 3.94
C ASP A 230 -29.76 -47.09 2.79
N ILE A 231 -28.58 -47.33 2.21
CA ILE A 231 -28.20 -46.83 0.89
C ILE A 231 -28.98 -47.68 -0.12
N ASN A 232 -30.30 -47.45 -0.21
CA ASN A 232 -31.18 -48.24 -1.07
C ASN A 232 -30.83 -48.03 -2.54
N GLU A 233 -30.21 -49.06 -3.11
CA GLU A 233 -29.89 -49.25 -4.52
C GLU A 233 -31.18 -49.49 -5.31
N LYS A 234 -31.71 -48.45 -5.94
CA LYS A 234 -32.89 -48.56 -6.83
C LYS A 234 -32.47 -48.98 -8.24
N ALA A 235 -31.93 -50.18 -8.40
CA ALA A 235 -31.77 -50.82 -9.71
C ALA A 235 -33.05 -51.60 -10.05
N GLY A 236 -34.02 -50.91 -10.65
CA GLY A 236 -35.24 -51.52 -11.15
C GLY A 236 -34.94 -52.44 -12.35
N VAL A 237 -34.89 -53.75 -12.12
CA VAL A 237 -35.03 -54.76 -13.17
C VAL A 237 -36.51 -54.78 -13.56
N ARG A 238 -36.84 -54.18 -14.71
CA ARG A 238 -38.13 -54.40 -15.37
C ARG A 238 -38.03 -55.72 -16.15
N SER A 239 -38.80 -56.72 -15.72
CA SER A 239 -39.14 -57.92 -16.49
C SER A 239 -39.99 -57.58 -17.70
#